data_AF-A0A945AW23-F1
#
_entry.id   AF-A0A945AW23-F1
#
_cell.length_a   1.000
_cell.length_b   1.000
_cell.length_c   1.000
_cell.angle_alpha   90.00
_cell.angle_beta   90.00
_cell.angle_gamma   90.00
#
_symmetry.space_group_name_H-M   'P 1'
#
loop_
_entity.id
_entity.type
_entity.pdbx_description
1 polymer ?
#
loop_
_entity_poly.entity_id
_entity_poly.type
_entity_poly.pdbx_seq_one_letter_code
_entity_poly.pdbx_strand_id
1 'polypeptide(L)'
;MAFAGWCGFFVTSLNLIPAGQLDGGHIVFSLLSRWHRTVSTTVGGLLLVMSYWWPGWLLWAMVALFLGRRRYPLWDQGESLGKGRIFIGYSCMILMLLTFTWVPLYIRW
;
A
#
# COMPACT_ATOMS: atom_id res chain seq x y z
N MET A 1 12.97 3.02 -22.75
CA MET A 1 13.41 3.70 -21.52
C MET A 1 12.23 4.24 -20.71
N ALA A 2 11.35 5.10 -21.27
CA ALA A 2 10.21 5.67 -20.53
C ALA A 2 9.22 4.64 -19.95
N PHE A 3 8.91 3.57 -20.69
CA PHE A 3 8.00 2.51 -20.22
C PHE A 3 8.53 1.78 -18.97
N ALA A 4 9.81 1.42 -18.95
CA ALA A 4 10.43 0.74 -17.81
C ALA A 4 10.45 1.63 -16.55
N GLY A 5 10.71 2.93 -16.70
CA GLY A 5 10.62 3.89 -15.60
C GLY A 5 9.20 4.02 -15.06
N TRP A 6 8.20 4.11 -15.94
CA TRP A 6 6.79 4.11 -15.54
C TRP A 6 6.38 2.82 -14.83
N CYS A 7 6.77 1.65 -15.35
CA CYS A 7 6.54 0.36 -14.68
C CYS A 7 7.19 0.33 -13.29
N GLY A 8 8.40 0.88 -13.13
CA GLY A 8 9.06 0.99 -11.84
C GLY A 8 8.27 1.83 -10.84
N PHE A 9 7.77 3.00 -11.26
CA PHE A 9 6.90 3.83 -10.42
C PHE A 9 5.59 3.13 -10.07
N PHE A 10 4.98 2.44 -11.03
CA PHE A 10 3.77 1.67 -10.81
C PHE A 10 3.99 0.57 -9.77
N VAL A 11 5.01 -0.27 -9.93
CA VAL A 11 5.36 -1.33 -8.97
C VAL A 11 5.71 -0.76 -7.60
N THR A 12 6.39 0.39 -7.54
CA THR A 12 6.68 1.09 -6.28
C THR A 12 5.38 1.50 -5.59
N SER A 13 4.45 2.10 -6.32
CA SER A 13 3.14 2.50 -5.77
C SER A 13 2.35 1.30 -5.25
N LEU A 14 2.41 0.15 -5.92
CA LEU A 14 1.75 -1.09 -5.53
C LEU A 14 2.31 -1.64 -4.21
N ASN A 15 3.64 -1.68 -4.05
CA ASN A 15 4.26 -2.13 -2.80
C ASN A 15 4.01 -1.18 -1.62
N LEU A 16 3.81 0.10 -1.89
CA LEU A 16 3.53 1.10 -0.87
C LEU A 16 2.04 1.22 -0.52
N ILE A 17 1.15 0.42 -1.13
CA ILE A 17 -0.27 0.36 -0.75
C ILE A 17 -0.36 0.05 0.76
N PRO A 18 -1.09 0.87 1.54
CA PRO A 18 -1.19 0.74 2.99
C PRO A 18 -2.18 -0.36 3.38
N ALA A 19 -1.91 -1.58 2.94
CA ALA A 19 -2.71 -2.75 3.23
C ALA A 19 -1.88 -4.03 3.22
N GLY A 20 -2.26 -5.01 4.04
CA GLY A 20 -1.68 -6.34 3.91
C GLY A 20 -0.28 -6.49 4.50
N GLN A 21 0.45 -7.42 3.90
CA GLN A 21 1.89 -7.63 4.09
C GLN A 21 2.73 -6.79 3.12
N LEU A 22 2.11 -5.86 2.39
CA LEU A 22 2.85 -4.95 1.54
C LEU A 22 3.68 -4.00 2.40
N ASP A 23 4.78 -3.47 1.86
CA ASP A 23 5.67 -2.57 2.58
C ASP A 23 4.91 -1.34 3.13
N GLY A 24 3.93 -0.83 2.38
CA GLY A 24 3.03 0.22 2.84
C GLY A 24 2.20 -0.15 4.07
N GLY A 25 1.76 -1.41 4.17
CA GLY A 25 1.09 -1.96 5.35
C GLY A 25 2.01 -1.94 6.57
N HIS A 26 3.26 -2.40 6.40
CA HIS A 26 4.28 -2.36 7.45
C HIS A 26 4.60 -0.93 7.91
N ILE A 27 4.71 0.02 6.97
CA ILE A 27 4.93 1.44 7.30
C ILE A 27 3.75 2.00 8.10
N VAL A 28 2.52 1.78 7.66
CA VAL A 28 1.33 2.22 8.41
C VAL A 28 1.21 1.52 9.76
N PHE A 29 1.61 0.25 9.85
CA PHE A 29 1.65 -0.46 11.12
C PHE A 29 2.66 0.17 12.09
N SER A 30 3.86 0.52 11.62
CA SER A 30 4.87 1.18 12.43
C SER A 30 4.47 2.60 12.85
N LEU A 31 3.85 3.37 11.96
CA LEU A 31 3.42 4.75 12.25
C LEU A 31 2.13 4.82 13.08
N LEU A 32 1.16 3.95 12.77
CA LEU A 32 -0.22 4.00 13.24
C LEU A 32 -0.75 2.59 13.54
N SER A 33 -0.05 1.85 14.40
CA SER A 33 -0.36 0.44 14.75
C SER A 33 -1.83 0.19 15.08
N ARG A 34 -2.47 1.09 15.84
CA ARG A 34 -3.89 1.04 16.21
C ARG A 34 -4.85 1.14 15.03
N TRP A 35 -4.49 1.92 14.00
CA TRP A 35 -5.32 2.16 12.81
C TRP A 35 -5.01 1.23 11.65
N HIS A 36 -3.91 0.47 11.71
CA HIS A 36 -3.46 -0.40 10.63
C HIS A 36 -4.55 -1.30 10.05
N ARG A 37 -5.37 -1.93 10.90
CA ARG A 37 -6.47 -2.81 10.45
C ARG A 37 -7.55 -2.02 9.71
N THR A 38 -7.93 -0.86 10.25
CA THR A 38 -8.93 0.01 9.62
C THR A 38 -8.41 0.52 8.29
N VAL A 39 -7.19 1.05 8.24
CA VAL A 39 -6.55 1.55 7.01
C VAL A 39 -6.47 0.44 5.95
N SER A 40 -5.95 -0.73 6.31
CA SER A 40 -5.83 -1.87 5.39
C SER A 40 -7.18 -2.30 4.81
N THR A 41 -8.22 -2.34 5.64
CA THR A 41 -9.56 -2.76 5.21
C THR A 41 -10.22 -1.69 4.34
N THR A 42 -10.09 -0.42 4.71
CA THR A 42 -10.58 0.71 3.91
C THR A 42 -9.92 0.76 2.54
N VAL A 43 -8.59 0.63 2.50
CA VAL A 43 -7.81 0.64 1.24
C VAL A 43 -8.16 -0.56 0.38
N GLY A 44 -8.30 -1.76 0.96
CA GLY A 44 -8.78 -2.92 0.22
C GLY A 44 -10.20 -2.73 -0.36
N GLY A 45 -11.10 -2.10 0.39
CA GLY A 45 -12.43 -1.73 -0.09
C GLY A 45 -12.40 -0.69 -1.22
N LEU A 46 -11.52 0.32 -1.12
CA LEU A 46 -11.31 1.30 -2.17
C LEU A 46 -10.77 0.65 -3.44
N LEU A 47 -9.78 -0.24 -3.33
CA LEU A 47 -9.26 -1.00 -4.47
C LEU A 47 -10.34 -1.86 -5.13
N LEU A 48 -11.25 -2.44 -4.34
CA LEU A 48 -12.39 -3.19 -4.85
C LEU A 48 -13.33 -2.29 -5.66
N VAL A 49 -13.65 -1.08 -5.18
CA VAL A 49 -14.43 -0.10 -5.94
C VAL A 49 -13.68 0.35 -7.21
N MET A 50 -12.37 0.58 -7.11
CA MET A 50 -11.53 0.97 -8.24
C MET A 50 -11.42 -0.10 -9.32
N SER A 51 -11.70 -1.37 -8.99
CA SER A 51 -11.73 -2.46 -9.97
C SER A 51 -12.72 -2.25 -11.10
N TYR A 52 -13.72 -1.37 -10.90
CA TYR A 52 -14.63 -0.93 -11.95
C TYR A 52 -13.92 -0.26 -13.14
N TRP A 53 -12.86 0.53 -12.88
CA TRP A 53 -12.10 1.21 -13.95
C TRP A 53 -10.97 0.36 -14.52
N TRP A 54 -10.35 -0.47 -13.68
CA TRP A 54 -9.28 -1.37 -14.13
C TRP A 54 -9.35 -2.69 -13.35
N PRO A 55 -9.65 -3.82 -14.04
CA PRO A 55 -9.81 -5.12 -13.38
C PRO A 55 -8.59 -5.58 -12.57
N GLY A 56 -7.39 -5.09 -12.89
CA GLY A 56 -6.17 -5.39 -12.13
C GLY A 56 -6.26 -4.99 -10.66
N TRP A 57 -7.08 -3.99 -10.31
CA TRP A 57 -7.31 -3.63 -8.90
C TRP A 57 -8.04 -4.71 -8.12
N LEU A 58 -8.80 -5.60 -8.79
CA LEU A 58 -9.47 -6.72 -8.12
C LEU A 58 -8.45 -7.70 -7.52
N LEU A 59 -7.36 -7.97 -8.24
CA LEU A 59 -6.24 -8.77 -7.72
C LEU A 59 -5.66 -8.12 -6.45
N TRP A 60 -5.36 -6.82 -6.50
CA TRP A 60 -4.78 -6.09 -5.37
C TRP A 60 -5.75 -5.95 -4.20
N ALA A 61 -7.05 -5.79 -4.46
CA ALA A 61 -8.09 -5.79 -3.44
C ALA A 61 -8.15 -7.14 -2.70
N MET A 62 -8.09 -8.26 -3.43
CA MET A 62 -8.02 -9.59 -2.83
C MET A 62 -6.76 -9.74 -1.99
N VAL A 63 -5.58 -9.38 -2.52
CA VAL A 63 -4.31 -9.40 -1.80
C VAL A 63 -4.41 -8.57 -0.50
N ALA A 64 -4.88 -7.33 -0.58
CA ALA A 64 -5.03 -6.42 0.55
C ALA A 64 -5.98 -6.97 1.63
N LEU A 65 -7.16 -7.47 1.24
CA LEU A 65 -8.20 -7.93 2.17
C LEU A 65 -7.92 -9.32 2.76
N PHE A 66 -7.29 -10.23 2.01
CA PHE A 66 -6.94 -11.57 2.50
C PHE A 66 -5.63 -11.56 3.30
N LEU A 67 -4.57 -10.88 2.82
CA LEU A 67 -3.28 -10.84 3.52
C LEU A 67 -3.28 -9.86 4.70
N GLY A 68 -4.12 -8.81 4.68
CA GLY A 68 -4.21 -7.80 5.75
C GLY A 68 -4.84 -8.27 7.05
N ARG A 69 -5.34 -9.51 7.10
CA ARG A 69 -5.95 -10.08 8.30
C ARG A 69 -4.94 -10.64 9.30
N ARG A 70 -3.67 -10.85 8.92
CA ARG A 70 -2.64 -11.35 9.82
C ARG A 70 -1.97 -10.19 10.56
N ARG A 71 -2.15 -10.12 11.89
CA ARG A 71 -1.30 -9.30 12.77
C ARG A 71 0.03 -10.03 12.94
N TYR A 72 1.13 -9.38 12.62
CA TYR A 72 2.43 -9.79 13.15
C TYR A 72 2.59 -9.17 14.54
N PRO A 73 2.65 -9.99 15.61
CA PRO A 73 3.07 -9.48 16.91
C PRO A 73 4.57 -9.16 16.80
N LEU A 74 4.92 -7.88 16.69
CA LEU A 74 6.30 -7.46 16.95
C LEU A 74 6.57 -7.67 18.43
N TRP A 75 7.72 -8.25 18.76
CA TRP A 75 8.14 -8.50 20.13
C TRP A 75 8.51 -7.20 20.87
N ASP A 76 8.57 -6.08 20.12
CA ASP A 76 9.07 -4.79 20.59
C ASP A 76 8.05 -3.66 20.41
N GLN A 77 6.80 -3.88 20.86
CA GLN A 77 5.74 -2.85 20.80
C GLN A 77 5.98 -1.66 21.74
N GLY A 78 7.06 -1.69 22.54
CA GLY A 78 7.43 -0.64 23.49
C GLY A 78 8.44 0.36 22.95
N GLU A 79 9.21 0.04 21.90
CA GLU A 79 10.21 0.96 21.37
C GLU A 79 9.58 2.03 20.47
N SER A 80 9.76 3.29 20.88
CA SER A 80 9.35 4.45 20.08
C SER A 80 10.15 4.51 18.79
N LEU A 81 9.49 4.68 17.64
CA LEU A 81 10.21 4.91 16.39
C LEU A 81 11.06 6.19 16.50
N GLY A 82 12.36 6.08 16.23
CA GLY A 82 13.22 7.25 16.09
C GLY A 82 12.71 8.22 15.02
N LYS A 83 12.89 9.53 15.26
CA LYS A 83 12.37 10.61 14.40
C LYS A 83 12.71 10.45 12.91
N GLY A 84 13.89 9.91 12.59
CA GLY A 84 14.29 9.64 11.21
C GLY A 84 13.44 8.56 10.51
N ARG A 85 13.05 7.50 11.22
CA ARG A 85 12.19 6.44 10.66
C ARG A 85 10.77 6.94 10.41
N ILE A 86 10.27 7.81 11.30
CA ILE A 86 8.98 8.48 11.12
C ILE A 86 9.00 9.33 9.84
N PHE A 87 10.06 10.13 9.65
CA PHE A 87 10.22 10.95 8.44
C PHE A 87 10.22 10.08 7.17
N ILE A 88 11.04 9.02 7.13
CA ILE A 88 11.09 8.08 6.00
C ILE A 88 9.72 7.46 5.73
N GLY A 89 9.00 7.03 6.77
CA GLY A 89 7.66 6.45 6.63
C GLY A 89 6.68 7.42 5.95
N TYR A 90 6.66 8.69 6.37
CA TYR A 90 5.83 9.71 5.71
C TYR A 90 6.30 10.02 4.29
N SER A 91 7.61 10.07 4.03
CA SER A 91 8.14 10.24 2.67
C SER A 91 7.69 9.11 1.74
N CYS A 92 7.69 7.86 2.21
CA CYS A 92 7.15 6.73 1.45
C CYS A 92 5.66 6.88 1.16
N MET A 93 4.85 7.36 2.11
CA MET A 93 3.42 7.63 1.87
C MET A 93 3.22 8.74 0.83
N ILE A 94 4.07 9.76 0.81
CA ILE A 94 4.07 10.79 -0.23
C ILE A 94 4.47 10.20 -1.58
N LEU A 95 5.54 9.39 -1.64
CA LEU A 95 5.98 8.73 -2.87
C LEU A 95 4.90 7.81 -3.44
N MET A 96 4.17 7.10 -2.59
CA MET A 96 3.00 6.31 -3.00
C MET A 96 1.99 7.20 -3.74
N LEU A 97 1.59 8.33 -3.15
CA LEU A 97 0.61 9.24 -3.78
C LEU A 97 1.12 9.83 -5.09
N LEU A 98 2.42 10.16 -5.18
CA LEU A 98 3.03 10.72 -6.39
C LEU A 98 3.15 9.71 -7.53
N THR A 99 3.31 8.42 -7.20
CA THR A 99 3.53 7.35 -8.18
C THR A 99 2.28 6.54 -8.49
N PHE A 100 1.24 6.67 -7.67
CA PHE A 100 -0.02 5.97 -7.85
C PHE A 100 -0.74 6.42 -9.12
N THR A 101 -1.10 5.46 -9.95
CA THR A 101 -1.77 5.71 -11.24
C THR A 101 -3.14 5.04 -11.24
N TRP A 102 -4.22 5.81 -11.42
CA TRP A 102 -5.61 5.32 -11.32
C TRP A 102 -5.96 4.20 -12.32
N VAL A 103 -5.66 4.39 -13.61
CA VAL A 103 -5.76 3.36 -14.66
C VAL A 103 -4.36 3.18 -15.25
N PRO A 104 -3.59 2.19 -14.78
CA PRO A 104 -2.20 2.05 -15.19
C PRO A 104 -2.07 1.53 -16.62
N LEU A 105 -2.93 0.59 -17.03
CA LEU A 105 -2.89 -0.02 -18.35
C LEU A 105 -4.26 0.06 -19.00
N TYR A 106 -4.31 0.64 -20.19
CA TYR A 106 -5.47 0.57 -21.06
C TYR A 106 -5.44 -0.77 -21.79
N ILE A 107 -6.29 -1.70 -21.36
CA ILE A 107 -6.51 -2.95 -22.07
C ILE A 107 -7.54 -2.66 -23.17
N ARG A 108 -7.07 -2.47 -24.40
CA ARG A 108 -7.95 -2.54 -25.58
C ARG A 108 -8.02 -4.00 -26.00
N TRP A 109 -9.23 -4.55 -25.96
CA TRP A 109 -9.55 -5.85 -26.56
C TRP A 109 -9.73 -5.70 -28.07
#